data_AF-A0A7C4YAW4-F1
#
_entry.id   AF-A0A7C4YAW4-F1
#
_cell.length_a   1.000
_cell.length_b   1.000
_cell.length_c   1.000
_cell.angle_alpha   90.00
_cell.angle_beta   90.00
_cell.angle_gamma   90.00
#
_symmetry.space_group_name_H-M   'P 1'
#
loop_
_entity.id
_entity.type
_entity.pdbx_description
1 polymer ?
#
loop_
_entity_poly.entity_id
_entity_poly.type
_entity_poly.pdbx_seq_one_letter_code
_entity_poly.pdbx_strand_id
1 'polypeptide(L)' 'MASIERLKEGSRRILDECRKVIVGQQEVLEQLLIALFAQGHCLLVGVP' A
#
# COMPACT_ATOMS: atom_id res chain seq x y z
N MET A 1 -11.56 -0.16 -18.83
CA MET A 1 -11.28 0.82 -17.75
C MET A 1 -11.75 0.37 -16.37
N ALA A 2 -12.88 -0.34 -16.23
CA ALA A 2 -13.42 -0.80 -14.94
C ALA A 2 -12.44 -1.56 -14.00
N SER A 3 -11.52 -2.38 -14.54
CA SER A 3 -10.55 -3.10 -13.69
C SER A 3 -9.50 -2.18 -13.06
N ILE A 4 -9.11 -1.10 -13.76
CA ILE A 4 -8.17 -0.10 -13.24
C ILE A 4 -8.82 0.69 -12.10
N GLU A 5 -10.09 1.08 -12.27
CA GLU A 5 -10.83 1.78 -11.21
C GLU A 5 -11.00 0.93 -9.95
N ARG A 6 -11.35 -0.36 -10.11
CA ARG A 6 -11.43 -1.29 -8.98
C ARG A 6 -10.12 -1.41 -8.22
N LEU A 7 -8.99 -1.48 -8.94
CA LEU A 7 -7.66 -1.50 -8.32
C LEU A 7 -7.38 -0.20 -7.56
N LYS A 8 -7.68 0.96 -8.17
CA LYS A 8 -7.48 2.27 -7.56
C LYS A 8 -8.31 2.45 -6.29
N GLU A 9 -9.58 2.06 -6.33
CA GLU A 9 -10.48 2.16 -5.19
C GLU A 9 -10.10 1.19 -4.06
N GLY A 10 -9.74 -0.05 -4.40
CA GLY A 10 -9.23 -1.03 -3.44
C GLY A 10 -7.95 -0.55 -2.74
N SER A 11 -7.00 -0.03 -3.52
CA SER A 11 -5.74 0.53 -3.00
C SER A 11 -6.01 1.70 -2.04
N ARG A 12 -6.89 2.62 -2.44
CA ARG A 12 -7.29 3.76 -1.59
C ARG A 12 -7.89 3.28 -0.27
N ARG A 13 -8.82 2.33 -0.30
CA ARG A 13 -9.48 1.82 0.92
C ARG A 13 -8.49 1.18 1.88
N ILE A 14 -7.52 0.43 1.36
CA ILE A 14 -6.46 -0.17 2.19
C ILE A 14 -5.60 0.93 2.84
N LEU A 15 -5.14 1.91 2.05
CA LEU A 15 -4.33 3.02 2.56
C LEU A 15 -5.08 3.84 3.62
N ASP A 16 -6.36 4.14 3.41
CA ASP A 16 -7.18 4.92 4.33
C ASP A 16 -7.32 4.22 5.70
N GLU A 17 -7.44 2.89 5.73
CA GLU A 17 -7.44 2.12 6.98
C GLU A 17 -6.06 2.09 7.66
N CYS A 18 -4.99 1.87 6.90
CA CYS A 18 -3.62 1.86 7.44
C CYS A 18 -3.24 3.20 8.09
N ARG A 19 -3.64 4.33 7.48
CA ARG A 19 -3.35 5.69 7.96
C ARG A 19 -3.92 5.99 9.35
N LYS A 20 -4.89 5.22 9.84
CA LYS A 20 -5.44 5.40 11.20
C LYS A 20 -4.44 5.03 12.29
N VAL A 21 -3.46 4.18 11.97
CA VAL A 21 -2.48 3.65 12.93
C VAL A 21 -1.04 3.97 12.51
N ILE A 22 -0.77 4.01 11.21
CA ILE A 22 0.56 4.22 10.65
C ILE A 22 0.72 5.69 10.24
N VAL A 23 1.56 6.43 10.96
CA VAL A 23 1.82 7.86 10.73
C VAL A 23 3.19 8.04 10.08
N GLY A 24 3.28 8.91 9.07
CA GLY A 24 4.54 9.30 8.44
C GLY A 24 5.15 8.30 7.44
N GLN A 25 4.54 7.13 7.25
CA GLN A 25 5.09 6.05 6.40
C GLN A 25 4.32 5.86 5.08
N GLN A 26 3.94 6.96 4.42
CA GLN A 26 3.12 6.89 3.20
C GLN A 26 3.82 6.13 2.06
N GLU A 27 5.10 6.43 1.82
CA GLU A 27 5.88 5.81 0.73
C GLU A 27 6.07 4.30 0.94
N VAL A 28 6.31 3.87 2.19
CA VAL A 28 6.43 2.45 2.54
C VAL A 28 5.13 1.69 2.26
N LEU A 29 3.99 2.28 2.62
CA LEU A 29 2.68 1.68 2.34
C LEU A 29 2.41 1.56 0.83
N GLU A 30 2.81 2.55 0.04
CA GLU A 30 2.68 2.51 -1.41
C GLU A 30 3.57 1.41 -2.03
N GLN A 31 4.82 1.29 -1.60
CA GLN A 31 5.73 0.24 -2.05
C GLN A 31 5.22 -1.17 -1.67
N LEU A 32 4.61 -1.31 -0.49
CA LEU A 32 4.01 -2.56 -0.03
C LEU A 32 2.86 -3.01 -0.95
N LEU A 33 1.97 -2.07 -1.32
CA LEU A 33 0.87 -2.34 -2.23
C LEU A 33 1.36 -2.68 -3.64
N ILE A 34 2.40 -2.00 -4.12
CA ILE A 34 3.04 -2.32 -5.40
C ILE A 34 3.56 -3.76 -5.37
N ALA A 35 4.31 -4.15 -4.33
CA ALA A 35 4.81 -5.52 -4.19
C ALA A 35 3.67 -6.54 -4.15
N LEU A 36 2.61 -6.27 -3.39
CA LEU A 36 1.44 -7.14 -3.28
C LEU A 36 0.75 -7.37 -4.63
N PHE A 37 0.46 -6.30 -5.37
CA PHE A 37 -0.24 -6.40 -6.66
C PHE A 37 0.63 -6.96 -7.78
N ALA A 38 1.94 -6.74 -7.71
CA ALA A 38 2.91 -7.32 -8.64
C ALA A 38 3.27 -8.77 -8.31
N GLN A 39 2.73 -9.34 -7.22
CA GLN A 39 3.13 -10.64 -6.66
C GLN A 39 4.66 -10.72 -6.38
N GLY A 40 5.26 -9.59 -6.01
CA GLY A 40 6.65 -9.48 -5.62
C GLY A 40 6.88 -9.61 -4.12
N HIS A 41 8.12 -9.38 -3.70
CA HIS A 41 8.52 -9.37 -2.30
C HIS A 41 9.16 -8.02 -1.95
N CYS A 42 9.00 -7.59 -0.71
CA CYS A 42 9.69 -6.42 -0.18
C CYS A 42 10.34 -6.78 1.17
N LEU A 43 11.43 -6.08 1.49
CA LEU A 43 12.12 -6.17 2.77
C LEU A 43 12.00 -4.81 3.46
N LEU A 44 11.38 -4.80 4.65
CA LEU A 44 11.26 -3.60 5.48
C LEU A 44 12.40 -3.61 6.49
N VAL A 45 13.25 -2.58 6.44
CA VAL A 45 14.36 -2.40 7.38
C VAL A 45 14.22 -1.04 8.04
N GLY A 46 14.25 -1.04 9.37
CA GLY A 46 14.19 0.16 10.19
C GLY A 46 14.59 -0.18 11.62
N VAL A 47 15.16 0.81 12.31
CA VAL A 47 15.34 0.78 13.78
C VAL A 47 14.14 1.50 14.41
N PRO A 48 13.84 1.27 15.71
CA PRO A 48 12.72 1.92 16.40
C PRO A 48 12.73 3.45 16.29
#